data_AF-A0A1J0GKN9-F1
#
_entry.id   AF-A0A1J0GKN9-F1
#
_cell.length_a   1.000
_cell.length_b   1.000
_cell.length_c   1.000
_cell.angle_alpha   90.00
_cell.angle_beta   90.00
_cell.angle_gamma   90.00
#
_symmetry.space_group_name_H-M   'P 1'
#
loop_
_entity.id
_entity.type
_entity.pdbx_description
1 polymer ?
#
loop_
_entity_poly.entity_id
_entity_poly.type
_entity_poly.pdbx_seq_one_letter_code
_entity_poly.pdbx_strand_id
1 'polypeptide(L)'
;MKKKIISSLLVTLMITGSSSFSAFATIANGTVLIGNKSFELAYANDLANSTEITNKIIEGGAIYVKDFSGNWIDNTTGEIVDASVIPGEETTSGTTTDLDIIKAKSLYKLTMKDNTGLNYSVNIFSDDNQIEQASFDPIEDWAGVWAGASEGDQLSRGHYKVAVSKDGETKPKIYDVNENEEQILNLNPNRKLITVHKNIQAGQSDFLLMGTPGGSNFSDMKIYYIKDGILKLSSFIDNGEITNSVLTYSSRNLFFKQLENNVFETSTYNNSEFGGGSIGFYIATRKFDIDSGEFTYISSRFMETDHYFNYVKQAVGVN
;
A
#
# COMPACT_ATOMS: atom_id res chain seq x y z
N MET A 1 -50.81 -25.79 -10.83
CA MET A 1 -49.64 -26.40 -10.14
C MET A 1 -48.79 -25.29 -9.54
N LYS A 2 -48.57 -25.32 -8.21
CA LYS A 2 -47.77 -24.35 -7.45
C LYS A 2 -46.30 -24.79 -7.43
N LYS A 3 -45.34 -23.93 -7.82
CA LYS A 3 -43.89 -24.07 -7.52
C LYS A 3 -43.31 -22.64 -7.34
N LYS A 4 -43.28 -22.15 -6.10
CA LYS A 4 -42.15 -22.12 -5.14
C LYS A 4 -41.07 -21.10 -5.53
N ILE A 5 -41.18 -19.92 -4.91
CA ILE A 5 -40.15 -18.89 -4.79
C ILE A 5 -39.05 -19.45 -3.87
N ILE A 6 -37.82 -19.54 -4.36
CA ILE A 6 -36.65 -19.85 -3.55
C ILE A 6 -36.09 -18.50 -3.11
N SER A 7 -36.39 -18.14 -1.87
CA SER A 7 -35.75 -17.05 -1.13
C SER A 7 -34.34 -17.51 -0.76
N SER A 8 -33.31 -16.90 -1.35
CA SER A 8 -31.93 -17.12 -0.93
C SER A 8 -31.65 -16.25 0.30
N LEU A 9 -31.58 -16.91 1.45
CA LEU A 9 -31.17 -16.34 2.73
C LEU A 9 -29.73 -15.83 2.59
N LEU A 10 -29.52 -14.52 2.70
CA LEU A 10 -28.19 -13.92 2.85
C LEU A 10 -27.63 -14.36 4.20
N VAL A 11 -26.58 -15.18 4.20
CA VAL A 11 -25.83 -15.51 5.42
C VAL A 11 -24.81 -14.40 5.63
N THR A 12 -25.10 -13.48 6.55
CA THR A 12 -24.12 -12.51 7.05
C THR A 12 -23.07 -13.25 7.87
N LEU A 13 -21.90 -13.48 7.29
CA LEU A 13 -20.73 -14.00 8.00
C LEU A 13 -20.19 -12.88 8.90
N MET A 14 -20.62 -12.85 10.17
CA MET A 14 -19.96 -12.03 11.19
C MET A 14 -18.63 -12.68 11.56
N ILE A 15 -17.53 -12.20 10.98
CA ILE A 15 -16.19 -12.46 11.49
C ILE A 15 -16.01 -11.60 12.75
N THR A 16 -16.36 -12.18 13.90
CA THR A 16 -15.95 -11.69 15.21
C THR A 16 -14.53 -12.16 15.45
N GLY A 17 -13.57 -11.35 15.00
CA GLY A 17 -12.14 -11.55 15.24
C GLY A 17 -11.53 -10.27 15.79
N SER A 18 -11.95 -9.86 16.99
CA SER A 18 -11.29 -8.79 17.73
C SER A 18 -9.93 -9.30 18.22
N SER A 19 -8.90 -9.15 17.39
CA SER A 19 -7.52 -9.08 17.87
C SER A 19 -7.14 -7.60 17.95
N SER A 20 -7.32 -7.03 19.13
CA SER A 20 -6.89 -5.68 19.45
C SER A 20 -5.37 -5.63 19.46
N PHE A 21 -4.77 -5.10 18.40
CA PHE A 21 -3.40 -4.62 18.45
C PHE A 21 -3.41 -3.10 18.36
N SER A 22 -3.11 -2.47 19.48
CA SER A 22 -2.71 -1.07 19.56
C SER A 22 -1.39 -1.06 20.29
N ALA A 23 -0.32 -0.63 19.63
CA ALA A 23 0.93 -0.30 20.32
C ALA A 23 1.47 1.02 19.76
N PHE A 24 0.66 2.08 19.89
CA PHE A 24 1.23 3.33 20.39
C PHE A 24 1.65 3.03 21.82
N ALA A 25 2.81 3.52 22.27
CA ALA A 25 3.42 3.09 23.52
C ALA A 25 2.60 3.52 24.74
N THR A 26 1.51 2.80 25.00
CA THR A 26 0.78 2.81 26.26
C THR A 26 1.77 2.45 27.35
N ILE A 27 1.82 3.26 28.40
CA ILE A 27 2.68 2.98 29.54
C ILE A 27 2.31 1.58 30.07
N ALA A 28 3.31 0.71 30.24
CA ALA A 28 3.08 -0.68 30.64
C ALA A 28 2.35 -0.76 31.99
N ASN A 29 1.52 -1.80 32.18
CA ASN A 29 0.90 -2.07 33.47
C ASN A 29 1.97 -2.33 34.54
N GLY A 30 1.70 -1.94 35.79
CA GLY A 30 2.72 -2.00 36.84
C GLY A 30 3.78 -0.90 36.68
N THR A 31 3.35 0.33 36.40
CA THR A 31 4.22 1.50 36.25
C THR A 31 3.84 2.58 37.26
N VAL A 32 4.83 3.31 37.76
CA VAL A 32 4.65 4.54 38.53
C VAL A 32 5.07 5.72 37.65
N LEU A 33 4.20 6.72 37.53
CA LEU A 33 4.49 8.00 36.89
C LEU A 33 4.75 9.03 37.98
N ILE A 34 5.91 9.68 37.95
CA ILE A 34 6.28 10.78 38.86
C ILE A 34 6.56 12.01 38.00
N GLY A 35 5.66 12.99 38.04
CA GLY A 35 5.71 14.14 37.14
C GLY A 35 5.52 13.71 35.68
N ASN A 36 6.61 13.72 34.91
CA ASN A 36 6.64 13.34 33.49
C ASN A 36 7.51 12.11 33.19
N LYS A 37 8.00 11.40 34.21
CA LYS A 37 8.87 10.23 34.06
C LYS A 37 8.19 8.97 34.60
N SER A 38 8.20 7.91 33.80
CA SER A 38 7.67 6.60 34.16
C SER A 38 8.77 5.66 34.66
N PHE A 39 8.40 4.81 35.63
CA PHE A 39 9.26 3.79 36.23
C PHE A 39 8.48 2.50 36.38
N GLU A 40 9.08 1.37 36.06
CA GLU A 40 8.49 0.07 36.43
C GLU A 40 8.31 0.01 37.95
N LEU A 41 7.18 -0.52 38.41
CA LEU A 41 6.83 -0.60 39.83
C LEU A 41 7.86 -1.43 40.62
N ALA A 42 8.40 -2.48 40.01
CA ALA A 42 9.48 -3.27 40.60
C ALA A 42 10.76 -2.45 40.76
N TYR A 43 11.12 -1.65 39.76
CA TYR A 43 12.27 -0.74 39.82
C TYR A 43 12.10 0.31 40.91
N ALA A 44 10.91 0.93 40.99
CA ALA A 44 10.61 1.97 41.97
C ALA A 44 10.59 1.45 43.42
N ASN A 45 10.26 0.17 43.62
CA ASN A 45 10.23 -0.49 44.92
C ASN A 45 11.56 -1.09 45.37
N ASP A 46 12.60 -1.06 44.53
CA ASP A 46 13.92 -1.54 44.91
C ASP A 46 14.66 -0.48 45.75
N LEU A 47 15.13 -0.88 46.94
CA LEU A 47 15.89 -0.02 47.85
C LEU A 47 17.16 0.55 47.17
N ALA A 48 17.75 -0.19 46.23
CA ALA A 48 18.90 0.25 45.44
C ALA A 48 18.61 1.52 44.60
N ASN A 49 17.35 1.72 44.19
CA ASN A 49 16.93 2.84 43.35
C ASN A 49 16.32 4.00 44.15
N SER A 50 16.24 3.87 45.48
CA SER A 50 15.57 4.83 46.38
C SER A 50 16.05 6.27 46.21
N THR A 51 17.33 6.50 45.90
CA THR A 51 17.88 7.84 45.68
C THR A 51 17.31 8.48 44.40
N GLU A 52 17.22 7.74 43.30
CA GLU A 52 16.67 8.27 42.05
C GLU A 52 15.17 8.58 42.21
N ILE A 53 14.42 7.65 42.80
CA ILE A 53 12.98 7.82 43.03
C ILE A 53 12.72 9.00 43.98
N THR A 54 13.47 9.10 45.09
CA THR A 54 13.34 10.21 46.04
C THR A 54 13.66 11.54 45.38
N ASN A 55 14.72 11.62 44.57
CA ASN A 55 15.05 12.85 43.84
C ASN A 55 13.91 13.26 42.90
N LYS A 56 13.28 12.30 42.21
CA LYS A 56 12.13 12.59 41.35
C LYS A 56 10.89 13.04 42.10
N ILE A 57 10.64 12.49 43.28
CA ILE A 57 9.57 12.98 44.17
C ILE A 57 9.87 14.40 44.64
N ILE A 58 11.13 14.72 44.98
CA ILE A 58 11.57 16.05 45.41
C ILE A 58 11.44 17.08 44.27
N GLU A 59 11.73 16.69 43.02
CA GLU A 59 11.50 17.54 41.85
C GLU A 59 10.01 17.95 41.70
N GLY A 60 9.10 17.17 42.29
CA GLY A 60 7.68 17.46 42.36
C GLY A 60 6.88 17.00 41.13
N GLY A 61 5.57 17.23 41.18
CA GLY A 61 4.60 16.77 40.19
C GLY A 61 3.62 15.76 40.76
N ALA A 62 2.58 15.45 39.98
CA ALA A 62 1.61 14.43 40.36
C ALA A 62 2.23 13.03 40.30
N ILE A 63 1.79 12.15 41.19
CA ILE A 63 2.22 10.75 41.25
C ILE A 63 1.02 9.86 40.94
N TYR A 64 1.14 9.05 39.91
CA TYR A 64 0.13 8.10 39.50
C TYR A 64 0.72 6.68 39.46
N VAL A 65 -0.10 5.69 39.76
CA VAL A 65 0.26 4.28 39.67
C VAL A 65 -0.68 3.59 38.69
N LYS A 66 -0.12 2.95 37.65
CA LYS A 66 -0.86 2.04 36.79
C LYS A 66 -0.78 0.65 37.37
N ASP A 67 -1.89 0.15 37.89
CA ASP A 67 -1.94 -1.20 38.46
C ASP A 67 -1.74 -2.29 37.38
N PHE A 68 -1.64 -3.55 37.81
CA PHE A 68 -1.49 -4.67 36.88
C PHE A 68 -2.75 -4.96 36.05
N SER A 69 -3.90 -4.41 36.47
CA SER A 69 -5.18 -4.49 35.76
C SER A 69 -5.34 -3.38 34.71
N GLY A 70 -4.42 -2.41 34.67
CA GLY A 70 -4.41 -1.29 33.73
C GLY A 70 -5.12 -0.02 34.23
N ASN A 71 -5.55 0.03 35.50
CA ASN A 71 -6.17 1.22 36.08
C ASN A 71 -5.12 2.22 36.55
N TRP A 72 -5.32 3.50 36.24
CA TRP A 72 -4.53 4.59 36.81
C TRP A 72 -5.10 5.00 38.16
N ILE A 73 -4.25 5.11 39.17
CA ILE A 73 -4.60 5.47 40.54
C ILE A 73 -3.82 6.72 40.92
N ASP A 74 -4.52 7.75 41.38
CA ASP A 74 -3.89 8.94 41.97
C ASP A 74 -3.34 8.57 43.35
N ASN A 75 -2.03 8.73 43.56
CA ASN A 75 -1.37 8.35 44.81
C ASN A 75 -1.80 9.23 46.01
N THR A 76 -2.41 10.38 45.75
CA THR A 76 -2.89 11.32 46.78
C THR A 76 -4.26 10.93 47.30
N THR A 77 -5.18 10.51 46.42
CA THR A 77 -6.57 10.20 46.77
C THR A 77 -6.81 8.69 46.91
N GLY A 78 -6.01 7.86 46.25
CA GLY A 78 -6.23 6.43 46.12
C GLY A 78 -7.36 6.05 45.16
N GLU A 79 -7.91 7.02 44.42
CA GLU A 79 -9.02 6.80 43.49
C GLU A 79 -8.52 6.44 42.10
N ILE A 80 -9.33 5.65 41.37
CA ILE A 80 -9.11 5.38 39.95
C ILE A 80 -9.41 6.67 39.17
N VAL A 81 -8.46 7.08 38.33
CA VAL A 81 -8.57 8.27 37.48
C VAL A 81 -8.55 7.88 36.01
N ASP A 82 -9.17 8.72 35.18
CA ASP A 82 -9.20 8.54 33.74
C ASP A 82 -7.79 8.71 33.13
N ALA A 83 -7.44 7.92 32.13
CA ALA A 83 -6.13 8.04 31.45
C ALA A 83 -5.89 9.44 30.86
N SER A 84 -6.94 10.22 30.56
CA SER A 84 -6.85 11.54 29.93
C SER A 84 -6.19 12.59 30.81
N VAL A 85 -6.16 12.35 32.12
CA VAL A 85 -5.53 13.27 33.07
C VAL A 85 -4.07 12.91 33.35
N ILE A 86 -3.56 11.81 32.76
CA ILE A 86 -2.23 11.29 33.03
C ILE A 86 -1.22 11.88 32.03
N PRO A 87 -0.22 12.65 32.49
CA PRO A 87 0.78 13.24 31.61
C PRO A 87 1.57 12.19 30.83
N GLY A 88 1.57 12.27 29.49
CA GLY A 88 2.31 11.33 28.63
C GLY A 88 1.63 9.98 28.41
N GLU A 89 0.52 9.70 29.10
CA GLU A 89 -0.43 8.68 28.64
C GLU A 89 -1.29 9.37 27.59
N GLU A 90 -1.04 9.09 26.31
CA GLU A 90 -2.00 9.53 25.31
C GLU A 90 -3.29 8.74 25.53
N THR A 91 -4.36 9.43 25.95
CA THR A 91 -5.70 8.89 25.78
C THR A 91 -5.97 8.72 24.31
N THR A 92 -5.79 7.51 23.82
CA THR A 92 -6.52 7.04 22.65
C THR A 92 -7.98 6.82 23.05
N SER A 93 -8.70 7.91 23.36
CA SER A 93 -10.10 8.03 22.97
C SER A 93 -10.23 8.47 21.51
N GLY A 94 -9.13 8.46 20.75
CA GLY A 94 -9.17 8.35 19.30
C GLY A 94 -9.46 6.89 18.95
N THR A 95 -10.71 6.60 18.61
CA THR A 95 -11.09 5.32 18.00
C THR A 95 -10.11 5.04 16.86
N THR A 96 -9.31 3.98 16.94
CA THR A 96 -8.47 3.55 15.82
C THR A 96 -9.37 3.42 14.60
N THR A 97 -9.12 4.22 13.57
CA THR A 97 -9.99 4.25 12.41
C THR A 97 -9.64 3.08 11.49
N ASP A 98 -10.59 2.66 10.64
CA ASP A 98 -10.33 1.64 9.62
C ASP A 98 -9.12 2.03 8.75
N LEU A 99 -8.98 3.33 8.45
CA LEU A 99 -7.84 3.85 7.69
C LEU A 99 -6.52 3.68 8.43
N ASP A 100 -6.47 3.81 9.75
CA ASP A 100 -5.24 3.62 10.54
C ASP A 100 -4.80 2.16 10.52
N ILE A 101 -5.76 1.24 10.66
CA ILE A 101 -5.52 -0.22 10.56
C ILE A 101 -4.99 -0.58 9.16
N ILE A 102 -5.64 -0.06 8.12
CA ILE A 102 -5.23 -0.29 6.74
C ILE A 102 -3.83 0.26 6.49
N LYS A 103 -3.54 1.49 6.91
CA LYS A 103 -2.21 2.09 6.79
C LYS A 103 -1.16 1.27 7.51
N ALA A 104 -1.45 0.68 8.67
CA ALA A 104 -0.48 -0.17 9.37
C ALA A 104 -0.12 -1.43 8.58
N LYS A 105 -1.09 -2.03 7.88
CA LYS A 105 -0.92 -3.25 7.06
C LYS A 105 -0.44 -3.00 5.63
N SER A 106 -0.42 -1.75 5.19
CA SER A 106 -0.18 -1.42 3.79
C SER A 106 1.29 -1.62 3.39
N LEU A 107 1.49 -2.37 2.32
CA LEU A 107 2.78 -2.54 1.66
C LEU A 107 3.18 -1.27 0.90
N TYR A 108 2.20 -0.59 0.28
CA TYR A 108 2.42 0.68 -0.40
C TYR A 108 1.48 1.75 0.15
N LYS A 109 2.03 2.95 0.39
CA LYS A 109 1.30 4.15 0.81
C LYS A 109 1.62 5.25 -0.19
N LEU A 110 0.62 5.60 -0.98
CA LEU A 110 0.75 6.47 -2.14
C LEU A 110 -0.24 7.62 -2.03
N THR A 111 -0.04 8.64 -2.87
CA THR A 111 -0.97 9.76 -3.03
C THR A 111 -1.30 9.91 -4.50
N MET A 112 -2.58 10.09 -4.81
CA MET A 112 -3.08 10.32 -6.17
C MET A 112 -4.03 11.50 -6.19
N LYS A 113 -4.04 12.23 -7.30
CA LYS A 113 -5.01 13.27 -7.61
C LYS A 113 -6.10 12.73 -8.53
N ASP A 114 -7.36 13.10 -8.31
CA ASP A 114 -8.47 12.79 -9.23
C ASP A 114 -8.63 13.83 -10.35
N ASN A 115 -9.64 13.64 -11.20
CA ASN A 115 -9.98 14.53 -12.31
C ASN A 115 -10.47 15.91 -11.87
N THR A 116 -10.89 16.08 -10.62
CA THR A 116 -11.33 17.37 -10.06
C THR A 116 -10.18 18.13 -9.39
N GLY A 117 -9.01 17.49 -9.26
CA GLY A 117 -7.83 18.05 -8.61
C GLY A 117 -7.74 17.74 -7.12
N LEU A 118 -8.65 16.92 -6.57
CA LEU A 118 -8.64 16.51 -5.17
C LEU A 118 -7.61 15.41 -4.93
N ASN A 119 -6.93 15.47 -3.80
CA ASN A 119 -5.94 14.47 -3.38
C ASN A 119 -6.58 13.33 -2.59
N TYR A 120 -6.03 12.15 -2.80
CA TYR A 120 -6.43 10.91 -2.17
C TYR A 120 -5.20 10.15 -1.65
N SER A 121 -5.31 9.62 -0.44
CA SER A 121 -4.42 8.57 0.07
C SER A 121 -4.83 7.24 -0.56
N VAL A 122 -3.85 6.56 -1.14
CA VAL A 122 -4.02 5.26 -1.81
C VAL A 122 -3.11 4.26 -1.13
N ASN A 123 -3.72 3.26 -0.49
CA ASN A 123 -3.04 2.30 0.37
C ASN A 123 -3.25 0.90 -0.20
N ILE A 124 -2.17 0.18 -0.49
CA ILE A 124 -2.23 -1.19 -1.02
C ILE A 124 -1.86 -2.14 0.10
N PHE A 125 -2.80 -3.00 0.47
CA PHE A 125 -2.69 -3.87 1.63
C PHE A 125 -3.29 -5.25 1.36
N SER A 126 -2.92 -6.23 2.18
CA SER A 126 -3.51 -7.56 2.19
C SER A 126 -3.62 -7.99 3.66
N ASP A 127 -4.73 -8.64 4.01
CA ASP A 127 -4.96 -9.15 5.37
C ASP A 127 -4.20 -10.45 5.66
N ASP A 128 -3.81 -11.16 4.61
CA ASP A 128 -3.13 -12.45 4.62
C ASP A 128 -1.70 -12.37 4.06
N ASN A 129 -1.10 -11.18 4.11
CA ASN A 129 0.19 -10.91 3.49
C ASN A 129 1.31 -11.75 4.11
N GLN A 130 2.02 -12.47 3.26
CA GLN A 130 3.24 -13.21 3.58
C GLN A 130 4.44 -12.45 3.03
N ILE A 131 5.55 -12.45 3.77
CA ILE A 131 6.79 -11.77 3.38
C ILE A 131 7.92 -12.78 3.46
N GLU A 132 8.67 -12.93 2.37
CA GLU A 132 9.86 -13.77 2.29
C GLU A 132 11.03 -13.03 1.63
N GLN A 133 12.24 -13.54 1.79
CA GLN A 133 13.40 -13.08 1.02
C GLN A 133 13.60 -13.96 -0.21
N ALA A 134 13.83 -13.34 -1.35
CA ALA A 134 14.14 -14.02 -2.58
C ALA A 134 15.45 -14.81 -2.46
N SER A 135 15.42 -16.10 -2.81
CA SER A 135 16.57 -17.00 -2.74
C SER A 135 16.67 -17.89 -4.00
N PHE A 136 17.88 -18.31 -4.36
CA PHE A 136 18.07 -19.35 -5.38
C PHE A 136 17.62 -20.74 -4.91
N ASP A 137 17.56 -20.93 -3.60
CA ASP A 137 17.03 -22.11 -2.91
C ASP A 137 15.99 -21.64 -1.88
N PRO A 138 14.78 -21.27 -2.33
CA PRO A 138 13.77 -20.70 -1.46
C PRO A 138 13.05 -21.77 -0.64
N ILE A 139 12.67 -21.43 0.59
CA ILE A 139 11.83 -22.30 1.43
C ILE A 139 10.43 -22.44 0.82
N GLU A 140 9.92 -21.30 0.32
CA GLU A 140 8.62 -21.19 -0.32
C GLU A 140 8.79 -21.05 -1.83
N ASP A 141 8.10 -21.85 -2.64
CA ASP A 141 8.27 -21.87 -4.11
C ASP A 141 8.09 -20.49 -4.78
N TRP A 142 7.26 -19.63 -4.20
CA TRP A 142 6.98 -18.29 -4.70
C TRP A 142 8.06 -17.26 -4.35
N ALA A 143 8.97 -17.60 -3.42
CA ALA A 143 10.07 -16.76 -2.98
C ALA A 143 11.38 -17.02 -3.76
N GLY A 144 11.30 -17.62 -4.95
CA GLY A 144 12.46 -17.86 -5.80
C GLY A 144 13.00 -16.60 -6.48
N VAL A 145 14.29 -16.60 -6.80
CA VAL A 145 14.90 -15.60 -7.71
C VAL A 145 14.40 -15.83 -9.14
N TRP A 146 13.24 -15.25 -9.45
CA TRP A 146 12.59 -15.37 -10.75
C TRP A 146 11.99 -14.04 -11.23
N ALA A 147 11.90 -13.89 -12.56
CA ALA A 147 11.30 -12.76 -13.27
C ALA A 147 11.52 -11.38 -12.62
N GLY A 148 12.78 -10.96 -12.55
CA GLY A 148 13.16 -9.61 -12.09
C GLY A 148 13.55 -9.49 -10.63
N ALA A 149 13.16 -10.45 -9.78
CA ALA A 149 13.67 -10.57 -8.43
C ALA A 149 15.19 -10.83 -8.44
N SER A 150 15.89 -10.35 -7.42
CA SER A 150 17.30 -10.69 -7.12
C SER A 150 17.38 -11.33 -5.75
N GLU A 151 18.41 -12.14 -5.52
CA GLU A 151 18.67 -12.70 -4.20
C GLU A 151 18.71 -11.59 -3.13
N GLY A 152 17.99 -11.81 -2.03
CA GLY A 152 17.83 -10.84 -0.95
C GLY A 152 16.73 -9.78 -1.16
N ASP A 153 16.07 -9.71 -2.32
CA ASP A 153 14.86 -8.89 -2.47
C ASP A 153 13.77 -9.38 -1.51
N GLN A 154 12.99 -8.47 -0.94
CA GLN A 154 11.77 -8.82 -0.23
C GLN A 154 10.66 -9.12 -1.24
N LEU A 155 10.00 -10.26 -1.09
CA LEU A 155 8.84 -10.66 -1.87
C LEU A 155 7.64 -10.73 -0.94
N SER A 156 6.50 -10.28 -1.44
CA SER A 156 5.26 -10.15 -0.69
C SER A 156 4.14 -10.86 -1.43
N ARG A 157 3.43 -11.78 -0.76
CA ARG A 157 2.39 -12.60 -1.37
C ARG A 157 1.07 -12.45 -0.60
N GLY A 158 -0.02 -12.17 -1.31
CA GLY A 158 -1.34 -12.10 -0.68
C GLY A 158 -2.47 -11.66 -1.61
N HIS A 159 -3.68 -11.59 -1.06
CA HIS A 159 -4.86 -11.03 -1.73
C HIS A 159 -4.90 -9.51 -1.53
N TYR A 160 -4.30 -8.78 -2.47
CA TYR A 160 -4.18 -7.33 -2.32
C TYR A 160 -5.44 -6.57 -2.68
N LYS A 161 -5.70 -5.55 -1.87
CA LYS A 161 -6.76 -4.56 -2.00
C LYS A 161 -6.16 -3.16 -2.07
N VAL A 162 -6.89 -2.25 -2.70
CA VAL A 162 -6.59 -0.82 -2.71
C VAL A 162 -7.63 -0.09 -1.87
N ALA A 163 -7.18 0.56 -0.80
CA ALA A 163 -7.97 1.49 -0.04
C ALA A 163 -7.71 2.92 -0.53
N VAL A 164 -8.78 3.61 -0.94
CA VAL A 164 -8.76 4.99 -1.40
C VAL A 164 -9.53 5.85 -0.41
N SER A 165 -8.88 6.87 0.12
CA SER A 165 -9.47 7.82 1.07
C SER A 165 -9.17 9.24 0.62
N LYS A 166 -10.19 10.09 0.55
CA LYS A 166 -10.00 11.51 0.27
C LYS A 166 -9.26 12.15 1.44
N ASP A 167 -8.36 13.09 1.15
CA ASP A 167 -7.62 13.79 2.20
C ASP A 167 -8.57 14.38 3.27
N GLY A 168 -8.29 14.05 4.54
CA GLY A 168 -9.10 14.43 5.69
C GLY A 168 -10.23 13.46 6.06
N GLU A 169 -10.55 12.47 5.23
CA GLU A 169 -11.50 11.40 5.56
C GLU A 169 -10.82 10.25 6.30
N THR A 170 -11.57 9.58 7.19
CA THR A 170 -11.07 8.44 7.99
C THR A 170 -11.64 7.10 7.55
N LYS A 171 -12.62 7.10 6.63
CA LYS A 171 -13.27 5.90 6.11
C LYS A 171 -12.86 5.70 4.64
N PRO A 172 -11.97 4.76 4.33
CA PRO A 172 -11.58 4.51 2.96
C PRO A 172 -12.66 3.71 2.20
N LYS A 173 -12.72 3.89 0.88
CA LYS A 173 -13.35 2.93 -0.03
C LYS A 173 -12.34 1.86 -0.38
N ILE A 174 -12.73 0.59 -0.31
CA ILE A 174 -11.85 -0.55 -0.54
C ILE A 174 -12.23 -1.20 -1.87
N TYR A 175 -11.22 -1.53 -2.67
CA TYR A 175 -11.34 -2.12 -4.00
C TYR A 175 -10.44 -3.35 -4.09
N ASP A 176 -10.94 -4.46 -4.59
CA ASP A 176 -10.11 -5.61 -4.92
C ASP A 176 -9.31 -5.34 -6.19
N VAL A 177 -8.02 -5.71 -6.19
CA VAL A 177 -7.12 -5.52 -7.35
C VAL A 177 -7.39 -6.58 -8.44
N ASN A 178 -7.99 -7.69 -8.05
CA ASN A 178 -8.25 -8.83 -8.92
C ASN A 178 -9.74 -8.97 -9.21
N GLU A 179 -10.06 -9.38 -10.44
CA GLU A 179 -11.43 -9.68 -10.86
C GLU A 179 -11.95 -10.97 -10.23
N ASN A 180 -11.03 -11.83 -9.76
CA ASN A 180 -11.31 -13.04 -8.99
C ASN A 180 -10.66 -12.91 -7.59
N GLU A 181 -11.48 -12.98 -6.55
CA GLU A 181 -11.05 -12.89 -5.14
C GLU A 181 -10.03 -13.98 -4.73
N GLU A 182 -9.89 -15.06 -5.50
CA GLU A 182 -8.94 -16.15 -5.23
C GLU A 182 -7.53 -15.91 -5.81
N GLN A 183 -7.34 -14.86 -6.62
CA GLN A 183 -6.05 -14.61 -7.23
C GLN A 183 -5.08 -13.99 -6.22
N ILE A 184 -3.98 -14.70 -5.96
CA ILE A 184 -2.87 -14.24 -5.12
C ILE A 184 -1.84 -13.53 -5.99
N LEU A 185 -1.37 -12.35 -5.56
CA LEU A 185 -0.31 -11.62 -6.25
C LEU A 185 1.02 -11.74 -5.50
N ASN A 186 2.11 -11.80 -6.26
CA ASN A 186 3.47 -11.68 -5.75
C ASN A 186 4.00 -10.28 -6.12
N LEU A 187 4.21 -9.45 -5.12
CA LEU A 187 4.75 -8.09 -5.26
C LEU A 187 6.18 -8.03 -4.73
N ASN A 188 7.00 -7.19 -5.34
CA ASN A 188 8.38 -6.95 -4.91
C ASN A 188 8.54 -5.46 -4.54
N PRO A 189 8.42 -5.08 -3.26
CA PRO A 189 8.56 -3.69 -2.81
C PRO A 189 9.95 -3.07 -3.06
N ASN A 190 10.99 -3.87 -3.32
CA ASN A 190 12.30 -3.35 -3.70
C ASN A 190 12.36 -2.91 -5.18
N ARG A 191 11.29 -3.13 -5.96
CA ARG A 191 11.18 -2.77 -7.38
C ARG A 191 10.16 -1.66 -7.61
N LYS A 192 10.29 -0.99 -8.76
CA LYS A 192 9.36 0.08 -9.18
C LYS A 192 8.23 -0.48 -10.03
N LEU A 193 7.62 -1.58 -9.56
CA LEU A 193 6.49 -2.22 -10.23
C LEU A 193 5.15 -1.69 -9.74
N ILE A 194 5.11 -1.02 -8.60
CA ILE A 194 3.95 -0.27 -8.13
C ILE A 194 4.39 1.19 -8.02
N THR A 195 3.79 2.08 -8.80
CA THR A 195 4.15 3.50 -8.80
C THR A 195 2.97 4.39 -9.18
N VAL A 196 3.06 5.68 -8.87
CA VAL A 196 2.10 6.69 -9.35
C VAL A 196 2.74 7.51 -10.46
N HIS A 197 2.11 7.51 -11.62
CA HIS A 197 2.39 8.49 -12.67
C HIS A 197 1.59 9.76 -12.42
N LYS A 198 2.29 10.87 -12.18
CA LYS A 198 1.68 12.18 -11.95
C LYS A 198 1.29 12.82 -13.26
N ASN A 199 0.00 13.11 -13.42
CA ASN A 199 -0.48 13.73 -14.65
C ASN A 199 -0.14 15.22 -14.62
N ILE A 200 0.52 15.69 -15.67
CA ILE A 200 0.97 17.08 -15.78
C ILE A 200 -0.17 18.06 -16.10
N GLN A 201 -1.36 17.55 -16.48
CA GLN A 201 -2.49 18.36 -16.89
C GLN A 201 -3.50 18.61 -15.78
N ALA A 202 -4.10 19.80 -15.80
CA ALA A 202 -5.26 20.12 -14.97
C ALA A 202 -6.50 19.38 -15.49
N GLY A 203 -7.40 18.98 -14.59
CA GLY A 203 -8.62 18.25 -14.96
C GLY A 203 -8.40 16.77 -15.29
N GLN A 204 -7.18 16.25 -15.11
CA GLN A 204 -6.84 14.85 -15.36
C GLN A 204 -6.36 14.19 -14.06
N SER A 205 -6.75 12.92 -13.89
CA SER A 205 -6.32 12.10 -12.77
C SER A 205 -4.87 11.66 -12.92
N ASP A 206 -4.22 11.45 -11.78
CA ASP A 206 -3.00 10.63 -11.71
C ASP A 206 -3.34 9.16 -12.00
N PHE A 207 -2.30 8.39 -12.35
CA PHE A 207 -2.43 6.95 -12.58
C PHE A 207 -1.64 6.15 -11.55
N LEU A 208 -2.27 5.14 -10.97
CA LEU A 208 -1.59 4.07 -10.26
C LEU A 208 -1.24 2.98 -11.27
N LEU A 209 0.05 2.75 -11.44
CA LEU A 209 0.56 1.68 -12.28
C LEU A 209 0.86 0.48 -11.39
N MET A 210 0.21 -0.66 -11.66
CA MET A 210 0.44 -1.92 -10.96
C MET A 210 0.95 -2.98 -11.92
N GLY A 211 2.23 -3.30 -11.80
CA GLY A 211 2.93 -4.29 -12.60
C GLY A 211 3.05 -5.63 -11.90
N THR A 212 2.76 -6.70 -12.62
CA THR A 212 3.05 -8.08 -12.22
C THR A 212 4.03 -8.70 -13.21
N PRO A 213 5.18 -9.25 -12.76
CA PRO A 213 6.11 -9.91 -13.66
C PRO A 213 5.43 -11.06 -14.40
N GLY A 214 5.43 -11.01 -15.73
CA GLY A 214 4.98 -12.12 -16.58
C GLY A 214 6.16 -12.96 -17.09
N GLY A 215 7.37 -12.39 -17.08
CA GLY A 215 8.61 -13.07 -17.39
C GLY A 215 9.86 -12.24 -17.07
N SER A 216 11.04 -12.75 -17.42
CA SER A 216 12.31 -12.08 -17.13
C SER A 216 12.49 -10.73 -17.85
N ASN A 217 11.72 -10.51 -18.92
CA ASN A 217 11.83 -9.35 -19.81
C ASN A 217 10.52 -8.56 -19.97
N PHE A 218 9.41 -8.97 -19.34
CA PHE A 218 8.15 -8.24 -19.40
C PHE A 218 7.32 -8.35 -18.11
N SER A 219 6.48 -7.35 -17.90
CA SER A 219 5.42 -7.35 -16.89
C SER A 219 4.09 -7.04 -17.54
N ASP A 220 3.03 -7.63 -17.03
CA ASP A 220 1.67 -7.14 -17.25
C ASP A 220 1.45 -5.91 -16.37
N MET A 221 0.96 -4.82 -16.94
CA MET A 221 0.69 -3.58 -16.22
C MET A 221 -0.79 -3.26 -16.29
N LYS A 222 -1.43 -3.22 -15.11
CA LYS A 222 -2.76 -2.64 -14.92
C LYS A 222 -2.62 -1.17 -14.56
N ILE A 223 -3.51 -0.33 -15.09
CA ILE A 223 -3.51 1.11 -14.83
C ILE A 223 -4.82 1.48 -14.17
N TYR A 224 -4.74 2.07 -12.98
CA TYR A 224 -5.90 2.58 -12.26
C TYR A 224 -5.87 4.10 -12.20
N TYR A 225 -7.05 4.71 -12.15
CA TYR A 225 -7.23 6.14 -11.98
C TYR A 225 -8.40 6.42 -11.05
N ILE A 226 -8.41 7.58 -10.40
CA ILE A 226 -9.54 8.00 -9.56
C ILE A 226 -10.38 8.98 -10.36
N LYS A 227 -11.66 8.67 -10.58
CA LYS A 227 -12.63 9.58 -11.19
C LYS A 227 -13.75 9.88 -10.19
N ASP A 228 -13.95 11.15 -9.88
CA ASP A 228 -14.98 11.63 -8.96
C ASP A 228 -14.97 10.86 -7.62
N GLY A 229 -13.76 10.63 -7.09
CA GLY A 229 -13.54 9.87 -5.85
C GLY A 229 -13.83 8.37 -5.93
N ILE A 230 -13.83 7.77 -7.13
CA ILE A 230 -13.98 6.32 -7.35
C ILE A 230 -12.74 5.80 -8.09
N LEU A 231 -12.09 4.78 -7.54
CA LEU A 231 -11.01 4.07 -8.23
C LEU A 231 -11.60 3.26 -9.40
N LYS A 232 -10.98 3.40 -10.57
CA LYS A 232 -11.36 2.70 -11.80
C LYS A 232 -10.14 2.05 -12.43
N LEU A 233 -10.34 0.87 -12.99
CA LEU A 233 -9.37 0.20 -13.85
C LEU A 233 -9.55 0.71 -15.29
N SER A 234 -8.46 1.09 -15.93
CA SER A 234 -8.46 1.47 -17.34
C SER A 234 -8.47 0.24 -18.23
N SER A 235 -9.02 0.40 -19.43
CA SER A 235 -8.95 -0.59 -20.50
C SER A 235 -8.09 -0.10 -21.65
N PHE A 236 -7.64 -1.01 -22.50
CA PHE A 236 -6.81 -0.77 -23.67
C PHE A 236 -7.53 -1.30 -24.91
N ILE A 237 -7.63 -0.47 -25.94
CA ILE A 237 -8.27 -0.80 -27.21
C ILE A 237 -7.21 -0.85 -28.30
N ASP A 238 -6.85 -2.07 -28.70
CA ASP A 238 -5.90 -2.36 -29.76
C ASP A 238 -6.64 -3.19 -30.84
N ASN A 239 -6.79 -2.64 -32.05
CA ASN A 239 -7.50 -3.30 -33.18
C ASN A 239 -8.93 -3.81 -32.89
N GLY A 240 -9.65 -3.16 -31.98
CA GLY A 240 -11.02 -3.55 -31.60
C GLY A 240 -11.09 -4.61 -30.50
N GLU A 241 -9.95 -5.13 -30.04
CA GLU A 241 -9.87 -5.95 -28.84
C GLU A 241 -9.73 -5.05 -27.60
N ILE A 242 -10.45 -5.41 -26.53
CA ILE A 242 -10.46 -4.68 -25.26
C ILE A 242 -9.77 -5.55 -24.22
N THR A 243 -8.75 -5.01 -23.57
CA THR A 243 -8.01 -5.66 -22.48
C THR A 243 -7.89 -4.73 -21.27
N ASN A 244 -7.72 -5.28 -20.07
CA ASN A 244 -7.58 -4.51 -18.83
C ASN A 244 -6.12 -4.36 -18.37
N SER A 245 -5.17 -4.75 -19.22
CA SER A 245 -3.74 -4.74 -18.94
C SER A 245 -2.96 -4.54 -20.23
N VAL A 246 -1.78 -3.95 -20.11
CA VAL A 246 -0.83 -3.81 -21.22
C VAL A 246 0.52 -4.38 -20.81
N LEU A 247 1.19 -5.03 -21.75
CA LEU A 247 2.57 -5.47 -21.54
C LEU A 247 3.50 -4.27 -21.47
N THR A 248 4.45 -4.31 -20.53
CA THR A 248 5.55 -3.35 -20.47
C THR A 248 6.89 -4.06 -20.28
N TYR A 249 7.95 -3.44 -20.77
CA TYR A 249 9.30 -3.94 -20.65
C TYR A 249 9.75 -3.89 -19.20
N SER A 250 10.46 -4.95 -18.81
CA SER A 250 11.09 -5.14 -17.51
C SER A 250 10.15 -5.58 -16.40
N SER A 251 10.69 -6.45 -15.57
CA SER A 251 10.16 -6.85 -14.28
C SER A 251 10.81 -6.11 -13.12
N ARG A 252 11.48 -4.97 -13.39
CA ARG A 252 12.11 -4.12 -12.37
C ARG A 252 11.55 -2.70 -12.29
N ASN A 253 11.05 -2.18 -13.41
CA ASN A 253 10.46 -0.85 -13.51
C ASN A 253 9.44 -0.83 -14.64
N LEU A 254 8.37 -0.05 -14.48
CA LEU A 254 7.37 0.14 -15.52
C LEU A 254 7.73 1.31 -16.42
N PHE A 255 7.68 1.11 -17.73
CA PHE A 255 7.74 2.22 -18.69
C PHE A 255 6.33 2.70 -19.02
N PHE A 256 6.02 3.91 -18.56
CA PHE A 256 4.82 4.65 -18.89
C PHE A 256 5.18 6.13 -18.96
N LYS A 257 5.09 6.72 -20.15
CA LYS A 257 5.54 8.10 -20.39
C LYS A 257 4.42 8.93 -20.98
N GLN A 258 4.16 10.10 -20.40
CA GLN A 258 3.25 11.08 -21.00
C GLN A 258 4.00 11.94 -22.02
N LEU A 259 3.47 12.05 -23.23
CA LEU A 259 4.00 12.92 -24.28
C LEU A 259 3.32 14.28 -24.28
N GLU A 260 1.98 14.26 -24.24
CA GLU A 260 1.14 15.46 -24.35
C GLU A 260 -0.26 15.20 -23.77
N ASN A 261 -1.27 15.96 -24.22
CA ASN A 261 -2.64 15.89 -23.73
C ASN A 261 -3.27 14.50 -23.90
N ASN A 262 -3.37 13.80 -22.78
CA ASN A 262 -3.82 12.42 -22.68
C ASN A 262 -3.11 11.44 -23.62
N VAL A 263 -1.92 11.75 -24.13
CA VAL A 263 -1.15 10.83 -25.00
C VAL A 263 0.01 10.25 -24.21
N PHE A 264 0.07 8.92 -24.19
CA PHE A 264 1.02 8.16 -23.41
C PHE A 264 1.72 7.10 -24.25
N GLU A 265 2.92 6.72 -23.83
CA GLU A 265 3.68 5.63 -24.38
C GLU A 265 3.86 4.51 -23.37
N THR A 266 3.72 3.28 -23.85
CA THR A 266 4.24 2.08 -23.20
C THR A 266 5.27 1.42 -24.11
N SER A 267 6.07 0.50 -23.57
CA SER A 267 7.10 -0.18 -24.35
C SER A 267 7.06 -1.68 -24.12
N THR A 268 7.13 -2.49 -25.16
CA THR A 268 7.27 -3.95 -25.05
C THR A 268 8.59 -4.38 -25.67
N TYR A 269 9.20 -5.42 -25.11
CA TYR A 269 10.45 -5.97 -25.63
C TYR A 269 10.19 -7.01 -26.71
N ASN A 270 10.94 -6.91 -27.81
CA ASN A 270 10.94 -7.87 -28.89
C ASN A 270 12.25 -8.68 -28.88
N ASN A 271 12.15 -9.99 -28.68
CA ASN A 271 13.27 -10.93 -28.72
C ASN A 271 13.22 -11.87 -29.95
N SER A 272 12.44 -11.53 -30.98
CA SER A 272 12.29 -12.36 -32.18
C SER A 272 13.51 -12.27 -33.13
N GLU A 273 14.67 -12.78 -32.69
CA GLU A 273 15.78 -13.07 -33.62
C GLU A 273 15.44 -14.23 -34.56
N PHE A 274 14.60 -15.17 -34.12
CA PHE A 274 14.29 -16.45 -34.78
C PHE A 274 13.51 -16.37 -36.11
N GLY A 275 13.39 -15.17 -36.69
CA GLY A 275 12.78 -14.95 -38.01
C GLY A 275 13.45 -13.83 -38.83
N GLY A 276 14.65 -13.38 -38.43
CA GLY A 276 15.34 -12.25 -39.07
C GLY A 276 14.85 -10.86 -38.60
N GLY A 277 14.16 -10.79 -37.47
CA GLY A 277 13.78 -9.52 -36.83
C GLY A 277 14.91 -8.95 -35.96
N SER A 278 14.97 -7.62 -35.83
CA SER A 278 15.89 -6.96 -34.91
C SER A 278 15.42 -7.13 -33.45
N ILE A 279 16.39 -7.35 -32.54
CA ILE A 279 16.15 -7.20 -31.10
C ILE A 279 15.91 -5.73 -30.80
N GLY A 280 14.86 -5.43 -30.04
CA GLY A 280 14.62 -4.06 -29.59
C GLY A 280 13.28 -3.91 -28.91
N PHE A 281 12.69 -2.73 -29.04
CA PHE A 281 11.51 -2.33 -28.31
C PHE A 281 10.44 -1.76 -29.23
N TYR A 282 9.20 -2.21 -29.05
CA TYR A 282 8.05 -1.53 -29.64
C TYR A 282 7.54 -0.50 -28.65
N ILE A 283 7.55 0.77 -29.05
CA ILE A 283 6.96 1.88 -28.29
C ILE A 283 5.58 2.15 -28.86
N ALA A 284 4.55 1.80 -28.10
CA ALA A 284 3.16 1.99 -28.49
C ALA A 284 2.64 3.30 -27.89
N THR A 285 2.10 4.16 -28.76
CA THR A 285 1.48 5.44 -28.40
C THR A 285 -0.02 5.26 -28.31
N ARG A 286 -0.62 5.71 -27.21
CA ARG A 286 -2.05 5.58 -26.92
C ARG A 286 -2.63 6.89 -26.42
N LYS A 287 -3.90 7.11 -26.69
CA LYS A 287 -4.66 8.26 -26.17
C LYS A 287 -5.64 7.80 -25.10
N PHE A 288 -5.58 8.42 -23.93
CA PHE A 288 -6.51 8.18 -22.83
C PHE A 288 -7.76 9.05 -22.96
N ASP A 289 -8.91 8.47 -22.68
CA ASP A 289 -10.17 9.18 -22.48
C ASP A 289 -10.64 8.98 -21.04
N ILE A 290 -10.78 10.06 -20.29
CA ILE A 290 -11.16 9.98 -18.87
C ILE A 290 -12.64 9.67 -18.65
N ASP A 291 -13.47 9.88 -19.67
CA ASP A 291 -14.88 9.59 -19.63
C ASP A 291 -15.16 8.11 -19.78
N SER A 292 -14.54 7.46 -20.77
CA SER A 292 -14.64 6.01 -20.93
C SER A 292 -13.65 5.23 -20.06
N GLY A 293 -12.50 5.80 -19.71
CA GLY A 293 -11.40 5.11 -19.04
C GLY A 293 -10.52 4.29 -19.99
N GLU A 294 -10.61 4.54 -21.28
CA GLU A 294 -9.96 3.74 -22.33
C GLU A 294 -8.66 4.39 -22.82
N PHE A 295 -7.64 3.56 -23.04
CA PHE A 295 -6.45 3.88 -23.81
C PHE A 295 -6.60 3.33 -25.24
N THR A 296 -6.80 4.22 -26.21
CA THR A 296 -6.93 3.84 -27.62
C THR A 296 -5.58 3.90 -28.32
N TYR A 297 -5.21 2.81 -29.01
CA TYR A 297 -4.01 2.77 -29.84
C TYR A 297 -4.00 3.85 -30.92
N ILE A 298 -2.87 4.54 -31.07
CA ILE A 298 -2.62 5.51 -32.14
C ILE A 298 -1.61 4.95 -33.14
N SER A 299 -0.44 4.57 -32.64
CA SER A 299 0.69 4.16 -33.46
C SER A 299 1.72 3.40 -32.64
N SER A 300 2.67 2.77 -33.32
CA SER A 300 3.85 2.22 -32.68
C SER A 300 5.09 2.48 -33.52
N ARG A 301 6.25 2.48 -32.87
CA ARG A 301 7.55 2.51 -33.53
C ARG A 301 8.47 1.46 -32.93
N PHE A 302 9.34 0.92 -33.75
CA PHE A 302 10.43 0.06 -33.28
C PHE A 302 11.63 0.92 -32.89
N MET A 303 12.34 0.51 -31.84
CA MET A 303 13.54 1.16 -31.33
C MET A 303 14.58 0.12 -30.96
N GLU A 304 15.75 0.21 -31.59
CA GLU A 304 16.92 -0.61 -31.25
C GLU A 304 17.32 -0.42 -29.77
N THR A 305 17.91 -1.45 -29.16
CA THR A 305 18.16 -1.52 -27.72
C THR A 305 18.93 -0.32 -27.16
N ASP A 306 20.02 0.10 -27.81
CA ASP A 306 20.83 1.23 -27.34
C ASP A 306 20.08 2.56 -27.41
N HIS A 307 19.28 2.76 -28.45
CA HIS A 307 18.43 3.93 -28.59
C HIS A 307 17.34 3.95 -27.52
N TYR A 308 16.76 2.80 -27.19
CA TYR A 308 15.74 2.69 -26.17
C TYR A 308 16.26 3.08 -24.79
N PHE A 309 17.39 2.53 -24.34
CA PHE A 309 17.88 2.87 -23.01
C PHE A 309 18.29 4.34 -22.89
N ASN A 310 18.81 4.95 -23.96
CA ASN A 310 19.05 6.39 -23.99
C ASN A 310 17.75 7.19 -23.94
N TYR A 311 16.72 6.76 -24.67
CA TYR A 311 15.40 7.37 -24.65
C TYR A 311 14.74 7.32 -23.27
N VAL A 312 14.79 6.15 -22.60
CA VAL A 312 14.25 5.97 -21.26
C VAL A 312 14.98 6.88 -20.26
N LYS A 313 16.32 6.89 -20.24
CA LYS A 313 17.10 7.74 -19.33
C LYS A 313 16.68 9.22 -19.40
N GLN A 314 16.50 9.74 -20.63
CA GLN A 314 16.04 11.10 -20.85
C GLN A 314 14.57 11.32 -20.42
N ALA A 315 13.73 10.30 -20.54
CA ALA A 315 12.30 10.39 -20.25
C ALA A 315 11.94 10.30 -18.76
N VAL A 316 12.64 9.47 -17.98
CA VAL A 316 12.35 9.27 -16.54
C VAL A 316 13.27 10.08 -15.61
N GLY A 317 14.16 10.92 -16.14
CA GLY A 317 15.00 11.82 -15.34
C GLY A 317 15.92 11.10 -14.35
N VAL A 318 16.32 9.86 -14.66
CA VAL A 318 17.21 9.06 -13.82
C VAL A 318 18.64 9.27 -14.31
N ASN A 319 19.41 10.09 -13.59
CA ASN A 319 20.87 10.05 -13.60
C ASN A 319 21.34 8.81 -12.83
#